data_AF-A0A7U9MTQ5-F1
#
_entry.id   AF-A0A7U9MTQ5-F1
#
_cell.length_a   1.000
_cell.length_b   1.000
_cell.length_c   1.000
_cell.angle_alpha   90.00
_cell.angle_beta   90.00
_cell.angle_gamma   90.00
#
_symmetry.space_group_name_H-M   'P 1'
#
loop_
_entity.id
_entity.type
_entity.pdbx_description
1 polymer ?
#
loop_
_entity_poly.entity_id
_entity_poly.type
_entity_poly.pdbx_seq_one_letter_code
_entity_poly.pdbx_strand_id
1 'polypeptide(L)'
;MQNVYFNTSAKDIVSELPKATWEDKEKVKQIDLTKLSPVSSLDSFETKNLTDMLYELYPNYYAKQPMPKSLFGNRFGYDMQKEIGQYMRDFYTGNISQSDLADFFEECCQSMRKYAAGKRWTSGDDGVDQQKIVGEIYEIFAKENARAAVYANDLEGETMNMSYGGRKDDWVYYNSDYHYKCEKTKKMLQEAAEDMTNKWGIPSVDTEEIEKNSGFTVDGGFDFNSVWNFVSRNLKGQSNIEDESIVPPENFKFFYKEGSSPDGGDLWCSMNGRETRRKVPFCASDDGLQGDIFSLKSLLGDFFWTGNMGDWDFLSNFRVFTRWYAYRSGINNTPG
;
A
#
# COMPACT_ATOMS: atom_id res chain seq x y z
N MET A 1 -24.87 -27.06 -6.24
CA MET A 1 -23.53 -26.44 -6.34
C MET A 1 -23.52 -25.23 -5.44
N GLN A 2 -22.96 -25.36 -4.24
CA GLN A 2 -22.73 -24.25 -3.32
C GLN A 2 -21.22 -24.20 -3.08
N ASN A 3 -20.57 -23.14 -3.57
CA ASN A 3 -19.19 -22.83 -3.25
C ASN A 3 -19.15 -22.30 -1.82
N VAL A 4 -18.62 -23.10 -0.90
CA VAL A 4 -18.28 -22.66 0.46
C VAL A 4 -16.87 -22.09 0.38
N TYR A 5 -16.76 -20.76 0.34
CA TYR A 5 -15.50 -20.08 0.60
C TYR A 5 -15.17 -20.27 2.08
N PHE A 6 -14.12 -21.05 2.38
CA PHE A 6 -13.56 -21.10 3.72
C PHE A 6 -12.80 -19.79 3.97
N ASN A 7 -13.49 -18.83 4.57
CA ASN A 7 -12.92 -17.62 5.12
C ASN A 7 -12.39 -17.98 6.52
N THR A 8 -11.22 -18.60 6.56
CA THR A 8 -10.56 -19.03 7.80
C THR A 8 -9.53 -17.98 8.20
N SER A 9 -9.66 -17.43 9.40
CA SER A 9 -8.73 -16.40 9.92
C SER A 9 -7.32 -16.99 10.05
N ALA A 10 -6.27 -16.15 9.91
CA ALA A 10 -4.90 -16.55 10.20
C ALA A 10 -4.73 -17.17 11.61
N LYS A 11 -5.56 -16.76 12.59
CA LYS A 11 -5.61 -17.36 13.94
C LYS A 11 -6.04 -18.84 13.94
N ASP A 12 -6.92 -19.24 13.03
CA ASP A 12 -7.50 -20.59 12.99
C ASP A 12 -6.54 -21.61 12.38
N ILE A 13 -5.73 -21.22 11.39
CA ILE A 13 -4.71 -22.09 10.75
C ILE A 13 -3.64 -22.52 11.78
N VAL A 14 -3.30 -21.63 12.71
CA VAL A 14 -2.31 -21.89 13.76
C VAL A 14 -2.82 -22.92 14.79
N SER A 15 -4.14 -23.03 14.98
CA SER A 15 -4.76 -23.94 15.94
C SER A 15 -4.85 -25.41 15.48
N GLU A 16 -4.77 -25.65 14.17
CA GLU A 16 -4.94 -26.97 13.55
C GLU A 16 -3.60 -27.71 13.33
N LEU A 17 -2.48 -26.99 13.23
CA LEU A 17 -1.15 -27.58 13.00
C LEU A 17 -0.59 -28.49 14.13
N PRO A 18 -0.97 -28.38 15.42
CA PRO A 18 -0.44 -29.27 16.46
C PRO A 18 -1.17 -30.62 16.61
N LYS A 19 -2.25 -30.89 15.87
CA LYS A 19 -3.10 -32.08 16.10
C LYS A 19 -2.62 -33.37 15.42
N ALA A 20 -1.59 -33.34 14.58
CA ALA A 20 -0.96 -34.54 14.04
C ALA A 20 -0.10 -35.23 15.12
N THR A 21 -0.76 -36.00 15.98
CA THR A 21 -0.16 -36.71 17.11
C THR A 21 0.39 -38.09 16.72
N TRP A 22 1.08 -38.73 17.67
CA TRP A 22 1.88 -39.96 17.57
C TRP A 22 1.30 -41.13 16.75
N GLU A 23 -0.01 -41.20 16.53
CA GLU A 23 -0.67 -42.25 15.74
C GLU A 23 -0.25 -42.25 14.26
N ASP A 24 0.05 -41.07 13.70
CA ASP A 24 0.55 -40.97 12.32
C ASP A 24 1.97 -41.54 12.18
N LYS A 25 2.77 -41.53 13.26
CA LYS A 25 4.13 -42.10 13.29
C LYS A 25 4.12 -43.63 13.24
N GLU A 26 3.09 -44.28 13.77
CA GLU A 26 2.96 -45.75 13.73
C GLU A 26 2.39 -46.24 12.40
N LYS A 27 1.43 -45.52 11.80
CA LYS A 27 0.84 -45.88 10.50
C LYS A 27 1.85 -45.85 9.36
N VAL A 28 2.79 -44.90 9.37
CA VAL A 28 3.84 -44.77 8.33
C VAL A 28 4.84 -45.93 8.36
N LYS A 29 5.06 -46.58 9.52
CA LYS A 29 5.96 -47.75 9.61
C LYS A 29 5.42 -49.00 8.90
N GLN A 30 4.13 -49.04 8.56
CA GLN A 30 3.49 -50.21 7.94
C GLN A 30 3.37 -50.13 6.41
N ILE A 31 3.83 -49.05 5.77
CA ILE A 31 3.70 -48.87 4.33
C ILE A 31 4.85 -49.59 3.60
N ASP A 32 4.52 -50.58 2.79
CA ASP A 32 5.47 -51.29 1.92
C ASP A 32 5.82 -50.42 0.70
N LEU A 33 6.95 -49.72 0.83
CA LEU A 33 7.46 -48.73 -0.11
C LEU A 33 7.84 -49.31 -1.48
N THR A 34 8.05 -50.63 -1.59
CA THR A 34 8.48 -51.29 -2.84
C THR A 34 7.41 -51.31 -3.94
N LYS A 35 6.17 -50.89 -3.64
CA LYS A 35 5.02 -50.96 -4.54
C LYS A 35 4.63 -49.63 -5.20
N LEU A 36 5.38 -48.56 -4.97
CA LEU A 36 5.04 -47.22 -5.45
C LEU A 36 6.05 -46.75 -6.50
N SER A 37 5.58 -46.52 -7.73
CA SER A 37 6.37 -46.03 -8.86
C SER A 37 6.42 -44.49 -8.89
N PRO A 38 7.57 -43.86 -9.20
CA PRO A 38 7.65 -42.40 -9.25
C PRO A 38 7.01 -41.84 -10.53
N VAL A 39 6.12 -40.85 -10.38
CA VAL A 39 5.62 -40.05 -11.50
C VAL A 39 6.56 -38.87 -11.71
N SER A 40 6.93 -38.62 -12.97
CA SER A 40 7.84 -37.52 -13.34
C SER A 40 7.05 -36.30 -13.80
N SER A 41 7.35 -35.16 -13.17
CA SER A 41 6.87 -33.78 -13.42
C SER A 41 5.41 -33.46 -13.03
N LEU A 42 5.27 -32.41 -12.21
CA LEU A 42 4.02 -31.71 -11.87
C LEU A 42 4.24 -30.22 -12.16
N ASP A 43 3.26 -29.53 -12.73
CA ASP A 43 3.28 -28.08 -12.97
C ASP A 43 2.93 -27.30 -11.68
N SER A 44 3.29 -26.01 -11.63
CA SER A 44 3.16 -25.00 -10.58
C SER A 44 1.78 -24.85 -9.91
N PHE A 45 0.73 -25.48 -10.42
CA PHE A 45 -0.63 -25.49 -9.87
C PHE A 45 -1.09 -26.86 -9.37
N GLU A 46 -0.31 -27.93 -9.60
CA GLU A 46 -0.65 -29.28 -9.16
C GLU A 46 0.02 -29.61 -7.83
N THR A 47 -0.77 -30.04 -6.86
CA THR A 47 -0.25 -30.51 -5.57
C THR A 47 0.25 -31.95 -5.69
N LYS A 48 1.52 -32.19 -5.34
CA LYS A 48 2.08 -33.54 -5.15
C LYS A 48 1.17 -34.38 -4.25
N ASN A 49 0.91 -35.62 -4.65
CA ASN A 49 0.18 -36.54 -3.78
C ASN A 49 1.04 -36.86 -2.55
N LEU A 50 0.38 -37.17 -1.43
CA LEU A 50 1.03 -37.37 -0.12
C LEU A 50 2.25 -38.32 -0.18
N THR A 51 2.15 -39.32 -1.05
CA THR A 51 3.14 -40.36 -1.27
C THR A 51 4.42 -39.85 -1.94
N ASP A 52 4.31 -38.93 -2.91
CA ASP A 52 5.48 -38.32 -3.58
C ASP A 52 6.20 -37.35 -2.64
N MET A 53 5.44 -36.65 -1.78
CA MET A 53 6.02 -35.82 -0.72
C MET A 53 6.81 -36.67 0.29
N LEU A 54 6.28 -37.82 0.69
CA LEU A 54 6.92 -38.72 1.66
C LEU A 54 8.26 -39.28 1.17
N TYR A 55 8.40 -39.55 -0.13
CA TYR A 55 9.63 -40.08 -0.72
C TYR A 55 10.78 -39.05 -0.79
N GLU A 56 10.49 -37.79 -1.12
CA GLU A 56 11.50 -36.71 -1.15
C GLU A 56 11.90 -36.22 0.24
N LEU A 57 11.00 -36.35 1.23
CA LEU A 57 11.19 -35.79 2.57
C LEU A 57 12.12 -36.62 3.46
N TYR A 58 12.26 -37.94 3.26
CA TYR A 58 12.85 -38.80 4.31
C TYR A 58 14.37 -38.63 4.56
N PRO A 59 15.24 -38.33 3.59
CA PRO A 59 16.65 -38.06 3.87
C PRO A 59 16.93 -36.63 4.36
N ASN A 60 16.04 -35.68 4.04
CA ASN A 60 16.25 -34.23 4.24
C ASN A 60 15.28 -33.59 5.25
N TYR A 61 14.42 -34.38 5.91
CA TYR A 61 13.38 -33.89 6.80
C TYR A 61 13.90 -33.05 7.97
N TYR A 62 15.18 -33.17 8.33
CA TYR A 62 15.76 -32.45 9.48
C TYR A 62 16.61 -31.24 9.10
N ALA A 63 16.73 -30.90 7.81
CA ALA A 63 17.55 -29.78 7.36
C ALA A 63 16.80 -28.43 7.46
N LYS A 64 17.47 -27.41 8.03
CA LYS A 64 17.03 -25.99 7.94
C LYS A 64 16.86 -25.66 6.46
N GLN A 65 15.70 -25.10 6.11
CA GLN A 65 15.46 -24.58 4.78
C GLN A 65 15.99 -23.15 4.72
N PRO A 66 16.55 -22.69 3.59
CA PRO A 66 16.96 -21.29 3.47
C PRO A 66 15.74 -20.37 3.62
N MET A 67 15.92 -19.22 4.27
CA MET A 67 14.91 -18.17 4.29
C MET A 67 14.60 -17.74 2.85
N PRO A 68 13.30 -17.61 2.49
CA PRO A 68 12.94 -17.11 1.18
C PRO A 68 13.45 -15.67 1.00
N LYS A 69 13.61 -15.26 -0.26
CA LYS A 69 13.99 -13.88 -0.57
C LYS A 69 12.96 -12.88 -0.06
N SER A 70 11.67 -13.21 -0.13
CA SER A 70 10.58 -12.46 0.49
C SER A 70 9.66 -13.40 1.26
N LEU A 71 9.29 -13.01 2.47
CA LEU A 71 8.30 -13.67 3.34
C LEU A 71 6.87 -13.47 2.84
N PHE A 72 6.64 -12.44 2.02
CA PHE A 72 5.36 -12.13 1.39
C PHE A 72 5.12 -12.84 0.05
N GLY A 73 6.10 -13.60 -0.46
CA GLY A 73 6.00 -14.33 -1.73
C GLY A 73 5.16 -15.62 -1.71
N ASN A 74 4.38 -15.86 -0.66
CA ASN A 74 3.58 -17.08 -0.49
C ASN A 74 2.16 -16.72 0.00
N ARG A 75 1.28 -17.73 0.08
CA ARG A 75 -0.12 -17.52 0.46
C ARG A 75 -0.31 -16.87 1.84
N PHE A 76 0.47 -17.27 2.85
CA PHE A 76 0.37 -16.72 4.20
C PHE A 76 0.72 -15.24 4.22
N GLY A 77 1.84 -14.88 3.58
CA GLY A 77 2.26 -13.49 3.46
C GLY A 77 1.26 -12.64 2.66
N TYR A 78 0.73 -13.17 1.56
CA TYR A 78 -0.30 -12.48 0.77
C TYR A 78 -1.59 -12.19 1.57
N ASP A 79 -2.05 -13.15 2.38
CA ASP A 79 -3.22 -12.96 3.23
C ASP A 79 -2.93 -11.93 4.34
N MET A 80 -1.75 -11.98 4.97
CA MET A 80 -1.31 -10.97 5.94
C MET A 80 -1.24 -9.56 5.32
N GLN A 81 -0.70 -9.42 4.11
CA GLN A 81 -0.65 -8.13 3.42
C GLN A 81 -2.06 -7.54 3.21
N LYS A 82 -3.05 -8.37 2.86
CA LYS A 82 -4.44 -7.93 2.74
C LYS A 82 -5.02 -7.46 4.06
N GLU A 83 -4.74 -8.18 5.15
CA GLU A 83 -5.17 -7.82 6.49
C GLU A 83 -4.54 -6.49 6.93
N ILE A 84 -3.24 -6.29 6.67
CA ILE A 84 -2.53 -5.01 6.91
C ILE A 84 -3.18 -3.87 6.13
N GLY A 85 -3.42 -4.06 4.83
CA GLY A 85 -4.06 -3.03 4.02
C GLY A 85 -5.48 -2.69 4.50
N GLN A 86 -6.23 -3.65 5.03
CA GLN A 86 -7.54 -3.41 5.61
C GLN A 86 -7.44 -2.65 6.95
N TYR A 87 -6.56 -3.06 7.85
CA TYR A 87 -6.31 -2.38 9.12
C TYR A 87 -5.87 -0.93 8.90
N MET A 88 -4.94 -0.68 7.96
CA MET A 88 -4.53 0.67 7.61
C MET A 88 -5.71 1.52 7.11
N ARG A 89 -6.58 0.98 6.25
CA ARG A 89 -7.79 1.70 5.82
C ARG A 89 -8.71 2.04 6.99
N ASP A 90 -8.96 1.07 7.86
CA ASP A 90 -9.78 1.26 9.06
C ASP A 90 -9.20 2.31 10.01
N PHE A 91 -7.87 2.43 10.09
CA PHE A 91 -7.20 3.47 10.89
C PHE A 91 -7.42 4.87 10.29
N TYR A 92 -7.35 4.97 8.96
CA TYR A 92 -7.57 6.24 8.29
C TYR A 92 -9.02 6.71 8.34
N THR A 93 -9.98 5.78 8.32
CA THR A 93 -11.41 6.07 8.49
C THR A 93 -11.85 6.23 9.94
N GLY A 94 -10.95 6.04 10.92
CA GLY A 94 -11.22 6.23 12.35
C GLY A 94 -11.91 5.05 13.04
N ASN A 95 -11.93 3.88 12.40
CA ASN A 95 -12.51 2.64 12.96
C ASN A 95 -11.56 1.94 13.94
N ILE A 96 -10.25 2.16 13.82
CA ILE A 96 -9.25 1.65 14.78
C ILE A 96 -8.37 2.78 15.30
N SER A 97 -7.89 2.61 16.54
CA SER A 97 -7.04 3.59 17.21
C SER A 97 -5.56 3.39 16.87
N GLN A 98 -4.73 4.36 17.30
CA GLN A 98 -3.27 4.25 17.21
C GLN A 98 -2.73 3.05 18.01
N SER A 99 -3.26 2.77 19.20
CA SER A 99 -2.82 1.61 19.99
C SER A 99 -3.19 0.30 19.31
N ASP A 100 -4.39 0.20 18.74
CA ASP A 100 -4.82 -1.01 18.02
C ASP A 100 -3.90 -1.29 16.81
N LEU A 101 -3.44 -0.24 16.11
CA LEU A 101 -2.53 -0.37 14.99
C LEU A 101 -1.14 -0.87 15.43
N ALA A 102 -0.61 -0.35 16.53
CA ALA A 102 0.67 -0.78 17.08
C ALA A 102 0.61 -2.24 17.59
N ASP A 103 -0.45 -2.61 18.29
CA ASP A 103 -0.69 -3.99 18.74
C ASP A 103 -0.78 -4.94 17.54
N PHE A 104 -1.48 -4.53 16.47
CA PHE A 104 -1.60 -5.33 15.26
C PHE A 104 -0.27 -5.49 14.51
N PHE A 105 0.59 -4.46 14.49
CA PHE A 105 1.96 -4.56 13.96
C PHE A 105 2.76 -5.64 14.71
N GLU A 106 2.70 -5.64 16.04
CA GLU A 106 3.33 -6.67 16.87
C GLU A 106 2.75 -8.07 16.55
N GLU A 107 1.42 -8.20 16.48
CA GLU A 107 0.77 -9.48 16.15
C GLU A 107 1.24 -10.03 14.79
N CYS A 108 1.42 -9.16 13.78
CA CYS A 108 1.96 -9.54 12.48
C CYS A 108 3.39 -10.06 12.58
N CYS A 109 4.28 -9.36 13.30
CA CYS A 109 5.66 -9.78 13.53
C CYS A 109 5.72 -11.16 14.22
N GLN A 110 4.95 -11.34 15.30
CA GLN A 110 4.89 -12.62 16.01
C GLN A 110 4.35 -13.75 15.14
N SER A 111 3.32 -13.48 14.35
CA SER A 111 2.68 -14.47 13.47
C SER A 111 3.62 -14.90 12.35
N MET A 112 4.32 -13.95 11.71
CA MET A 112 5.31 -14.25 10.68
C MET A 112 6.49 -15.04 11.26
N ARG A 113 6.97 -14.69 12.46
CA ARG A 113 8.02 -15.45 13.17
C ARG A 113 7.61 -16.90 13.43
N LYS A 114 6.39 -17.12 13.94
CA LYS A 114 5.84 -18.48 14.16
C LYS A 114 5.72 -19.24 12.85
N TYR A 115 5.23 -18.59 11.80
CA TYR A 115 5.11 -19.19 10.47
C TYR A 115 6.47 -19.60 9.89
N ALA A 116 7.45 -18.70 9.91
CA ALA A 116 8.79 -18.95 9.39
C ALA A 116 9.51 -20.08 10.15
N ALA A 117 9.35 -20.14 11.48
CA ALA A 117 9.85 -21.24 12.30
C ALA A 117 9.13 -22.57 11.97
N GLY A 118 7.81 -22.55 11.79
CA GLY A 118 7.03 -23.71 11.36
C GLY A 118 7.42 -24.22 9.97
N LYS A 119 7.85 -23.33 9.07
CA LYS A 119 8.42 -23.66 7.76
C LYS A 119 9.89 -24.06 7.81
N ARG A 120 10.52 -24.01 8.99
CA ARG A 120 11.94 -24.33 9.23
C ARG A 120 12.89 -23.44 8.42
N TRP A 121 12.44 -22.24 8.07
CA TRP A 121 13.28 -21.21 7.45
C TRP A 121 14.21 -20.56 8.48
N THR A 122 13.76 -20.50 9.73
CA THR A 122 14.51 -19.99 10.88
C THR A 122 14.31 -20.90 12.09
N SER A 123 15.20 -20.81 13.09
CA SER A 123 14.98 -21.39 14.42
C SER A 123 13.89 -20.65 15.20
N GLY A 124 13.55 -19.44 14.75
CA GLY A 124 12.69 -18.52 15.48
C GLY A 124 13.46 -17.61 16.43
N ASP A 125 14.73 -17.87 16.72
CA ASP A 125 15.57 -17.08 17.65
C ASP A 125 16.84 -16.52 16.99
N ASP A 126 17.02 -16.78 15.70
CA ASP A 126 18.14 -16.23 14.92
C ASP A 126 17.93 -14.72 14.68
N GLY A 127 18.90 -13.91 15.11
CA GLY A 127 18.77 -12.46 15.07
C GLY A 127 18.66 -11.88 13.66
N VAL A 128 19.37 -12.45 12.68
CA VAL A 128 19.32 -11.98 11.28
C VAL A 128 17.98 -12.33 10.64
N ASP A 129 17.49 -13.56 10.86
CA ASP A 129 16.18 -13.98 10.37
C ASP A 129 15.04 -13.15 11.00
N GLN A 130 15.15 -12.81 12.30
CA GLN A 130 14.18 -11.98 12.99
C GLN A 130 14.20 -10.51 12.53
N GLN A 131 15.38 -9.93 12.30
CA GLN A 131 15.49 -8.59 11.70
C GLN A 131 14.80 -8.53 10.35
N LYS A 132 15.01 -9.56 9.52
CA LYS A 132 14.31 -9.68 8.23
C LYS A 132 12.80 -9.73 8.38
N ILE A 133 12.28 -10.46 9.39
CA ILE A 133 10.85 -10.50 9.68
C ILE A 133 10.34 -9.10 10.02
N VAL A 134 10.94 -8.40 10.98
CA VAL A 134 10.49 -7.05 11.36
C VAL A 134 10.59 -6.07 10.19
N GLY A 135 11.68 -6.13 9.42
CA GLY A 135 11.90 -5.25 8.27
C GLY A 135 10.87 -5.44 7.15
N GLU A 136 10.55 -6.69 6.77
CA GLU A 136 9.53 -6.93 5.74
C GLU A 136 8.11 -6.62 6.23
N ILE A 137 7.80 -6.82 7.53
CA ILE A 137 6.52 -6.35 8.09
C ILE A 137 6.44 -4.83 8.02
N TYR A 138 7.49 -4.12 8.45
CA TYR A 138 7.58 -2.66 8.35
C TYR A 138 7.36 -2.16 6.93
N GLU A 139 8.05 -2.75 5.95
CA GLU A 139 7.93 -2.38 4.54
C GLU A 139 6.46 -2.42 4.07
N ILE A 140 5.73 -3.49 4.39
CA ILE A 140 4.33 -3.62 4.00
C ILE A 140 3.45 -2.57 4.72
N PHE A 141 3.64 -2.35 6.02
CA PHE A 141 2.91 -1.32 6.76
C PHE A 141 3.18 0.09 6.23
N ALA A 142 4.44 0.43 5.96
CA ALA A 142 4.83 1.73 5.43
C ALA A 142 4.21 1.97 4.04
N LYS A 143 4.14 0.94 3.18
CA LYS A 143 3.47 1.06 1.89
C LYS A 143 1.96 1.21 2.02
N GLU A 144 1.32 0.38 2.85
CA GLU A 144 -0.12 0.43 3.07
C GLU A 144 -0.55 1.70 3.81
N ASN A 145 0.33 2.33 4.58
CA ASN A 145 0.11 3.65 5.18
C ASN A 145 -0.14 4.72 4.12
N ALA A 146 0.76 4.85 3.13
CA ALA A 146 0.61 5.81 2.05
C ALA A 146 -0.64 5.52 1.20
N ARG A 147 -0.90 4.24 0.88
CA ARG A 147 -2.10 3.82 0.13
C ARG A 147 -3.40 4.13 0.89
N ALA A 148 -3.44 3.87 2.19
CA ALA A 148 -4.63 4.11 3.01
C ALA A 148 -4.91 5.61 3.21
N ALA A 149 -3.87 6.44 3.33
CA ALA A 149 -4.01 7.89 3.35
C ALA A 149 -4.64 8.43 2.05
N VAL A 150 -4.15 7.97 0.90
CA VAL A 150 -4.74 8.34 -0.42
C VAL A 150 -6.15 7.80 -0.60
N TYR A 151 -6.43 6.59 -0.10
CA TYR A 151 -7.78 6.02 -0.11
C TYR A 151 -8.77 6.88 0.69
N ALA A 152 -8.40 7.31 1.91
CA ALA A 152 -9.26 8.16 2.72
C ALA A 152 -9.47 9.56 2.10
N ASN A 153 -8.41 10.11 1.50
CA ASN A 153 -8.52 11.31 0.68
C ASN A 153 -9.52 11.14 -0.48
N ASP A 154 -9.47 10.04 -1.22
CA ASP A 154 -10.40 9.77 -2.32
C ASP A 154 -11.85 9.60 -1.81
N LEU A 155 -12.07 8.96 -0.66
CA LEU A 155 -13.40 8.86 -0.04
C LEU A 155 -14.00 10.25 0.32
N GLU A 156 -13.18 11.15 0.87
CA GLU A 156 -13.61 12.52 1.16
C GLU A 156 -13.96 13.27 -0.14
N GLY A 157 -13.14 13.12 -1.18
CA GLY A 157 -13.38 13.68 -2.51
C GLY A 157 -14.64 13.14 -3.20
N GLU A 158 -14.90 11.83 -3.09
CA GLU A 158 -16.10 11.19 -3.65
C GLU A 158 -17.36 11.77 -3.01
N THR A 159 -17.33 12.05 -1.70
CA THR A 159 -18.43 12.73 -1.00
C THR A 159 -18.72 14.10 -1.60
N MET A 160 -17.69 14.87 -1.95
CA MET A 160 -17.84 16.16 -2.63
C MET A 160 -18.38 15.99 -4.06
N ASN A 161 -17.88 14.99 -4.78
CA ASN A 161 -18.26 14.67 -6.16
C ASN A 161 -19.72 14.20 -6.30
N MET A 162 -20.34 13.68 -5.23
CA MET A 162 -21.78 13.36 -5.24
C MET A 162 -22.66 14.56 -5.62
N SER A 163 -22.24 15.78 -5.27
CA SER A 163 -22.94 17.02 -5.69
C SER A 163 -22.84 17.30 -7.20
N TYR A 164 -21.90 16.65 -7.88
CA TYR A 164 -21.64 16.72 -9.32
C TYR A 164 -22.15 15.48 -10.08
N GLY A 165 -23.04 14.68 -9.48
CA GLY A 165 -23.64 13.51 -10.10
C GLY A 165 -22.84 12.20 -9.97
N GLY A 166 -21.72 12.20 -9.26
CA GLY A 166 -21.04 10.97 -8.85
C GLY A 166 -20.29 10.21 -9.95
N ARG A 167 -20.01 10.84 -11.09
CA ARG A 167 -19.12 10.26 -12.11
C ARG A 167 -17.70 10.14 -11.53
N LYS A 168 -17.04 8.99 -11.68
CA LYS A 168 -15.82 8.65 -10.92
C LYS A 168 -14.50 9.01 -11.60
N ASP A 169 -14.53 9.26 -12.90
CA ASP A 169 -13.36 9.36 -13.78
C ASP A 169 -13.09 10.80 -14.24
N ASP A 170 -13.76 11.79 -13.69
CA ASP A 170 -13.72 13.20 -14.10
C ASP A 170 -13.36 14.17 -12.94
N TRP A 171 -12.73 13.68 -11.86
CA TRP A 171 -12.37 14.52 -10.72
C TRP A 171 -11.15 14.03 -9.93
N VAL A 172 -10.49 14.97 -9.25
CA VAL A 172 -9.43 14.72 -8.26
C VAL A 172 -9.67 15.56 -7.01
N TYR A 173 -9.21 15.04 -5.87
CA TYR A 173 -9.27 15.72 -4.58
C TYR A 173 -7.92 15.60 -3.88
N TYR A 174 -7.49 16.65 -3.19
CA TYR A 174 -6.29 16.65 -2.35
C TYR A 174 -6.64 17.30 -1.02
N ASN A 175 -6.27 16.66 0.08
CA ASN A 175 -6.36 17.21 1.43
C ASN A 175 -5.02 17.00 2.15
N SER A 176 -4.35 18.10 2.50
CA SER A 176 -3.05 18.11 3.19
C SER A 176 -3.09 17.38 4.53
N ASP A 177 -4.26 17.30 5.19
CA ASP A 177 -4.39 16.62 6.48
C ASP A 177 -3.95 15.15 6.38
N TYR A 178 -4.18 14.50 5.23
CA TYR A 178 -3.72 13.13 4.99
C TYR A 178 -2.21 13.03 4.72
N HIS A 179 -1.58 14.06 4.16
CA HIS A 179 -0.11 14.14 4.09
C HIS A 179 0.48 14.13 5.51
N TYR A 180 0.03 15.05 6.36
CA TYR A 180 0.54 15.15 7.73
C TYR A 180 0.19 13.93 8.59
N LYS A 181 -1.01 13.34 8.42
CA LYS A 181 -1.36 12.07 9.08
C LYS A 181 -0.49 10.91 8.58
N CYS A 182 -0.16 10.85 7.29
CA CYS A 182 0.75 9.85 6.72
C CYS A 182 2.15 9.93 7.33
N GLU A 183 2.73 11.13 7.40
CA GLU A 183 4.05 11.34 8.00
C GLU A 183 4.07 11.01 9.50
N LYS A 184 3.03 11.41 10.24
CA LYS A 184 2.91 11.04 11.66
C LYS A 184 2.78 9.53 11.86
N THR A 185 2.00 8.87 11.02
CA THR A 185 1.78 7.41 11.10
C THR A 185 3.04 6.65 10.70
N LYS A 186 3.82 7.15 9.74
CA LYS A 186 5.12 6.59 9.38
C LYS A 186 6.05 6.54 10.59
N LYS A 187 6.19 7.66 11.31
CA LYS A 187 7.01 7.73 12.54
C LYS A 187 6.56 6.72 13.60
N MET A 188 5.26 6.59 13.80
CA MET A 188 4.68 5.58 14.70
C MET A 188 5.05 4.14 14.28
N LEU A 189 5.03 3.83 12.98
CA LEU A 189 5.41 2.50 12.48
C LEU A 189 6.92 2.24 12.63
N GLN A 190 7.75 3.28 12.49
CA GLN A 190 9.18 3.19 12.75
C GLN A 190 9.45 2.89 14.23
N GLU A 191 8.76 3.59 15.15
CA GLU A 191 8.79 3.34 16.59
C GLU A 191 8.32 1.90 16.91
N ALA A 192 7.24 1.43 16.28
CA ALA A 192 6.75 0.06 16.48
C ALA A 192 7.76 -1.01 16.01
N ALA A 193 8.47 -0.76 14.90
CA ALA A 193 9.55 -1.63 14.45
C ALA A 193 10.72 -1.64 15.43
N GLU A 194 11.12 -0.47 15.95
CA GLU A 194 12.15 -0.33 16.97
C GLU A 194 11.77 -1.08 18.26
N ASP A 195 10.54 -0.88 18.76
CA ASP A 195 10.00 -1.59 19.92
C ASP A 195 10.03 -3.10 19.75
N MET A 196 9.70 -3.60 18.56
CA MET A 196 9.78 -5.03 18.25
C MET A 196 11.23 -5.55 18.29
N THR A 197 12.18 -4.82 17.72
CA THR A 197 13.60 -5.21 17.77
C THR A 197 14.15 -5.20 19.20
N ASN A 198 13.79 -4.19 19.99
CA ASN A 198 14.14 -4.08 21.41
C ASN A 198 13.54 -5.25 22.22
N LYS A 199 12.27 -5.56 21.99
CA LYS A 199 11.56 -6.67 22.65
C LYS A 199 12.17 -8.03 22.34
N TRP A 200 12.71 -8.22 21.13
CA TRP A 200 13.38 -9.46 20.75
C TRP A 200 14.88 -9.47 21.07
N GLY A 201 15.45 -8.35 21.55
CA GLY A 201 16.87 -8.25 21.86
C GLY A 201 17.78 -8.35 20.63
N ILE A 202 17.29 -7.89 19.48
CA ILE A 202 18.02 -7.89 18.20
C ILE A 202 18.39 -6.45 17.80
N PRO A 203 19.40 -6.24 16.93
CA PRO A 203 19.72 -4.89 16.48
C PRO A 203 18.55 -4.28 15.70
N SER A 204 18.48 -2.95 15.68
CA SER A 204 17.42 -2.21 14.99
C SER A 204 17.40 -2.47 13.47
N VAL A 205 16.25 -2.22 12.86
CA VAL A 205 16.08 -2.22 11.40
C VAL A 205 16.25 -0.80 10.86
N ASP A 206 16.96 -0.66 9.74
CA ASP A 206 17.08 0.62 9.04
C ASP A 206 15.86 0.81 8.12
N THR A 207 14.87 1.54 8.64
CA THR A 207 13.60 1.78 7.96
C THR A 207 13.74 2.68 6.74
N GLU A 208 14.68 3.63 6.75
CA GLU A 208 14.98 4.50 5.61
C GLU A 208 15.64 3.71 4.47
N GLU A 209 16.58 2.83 4.81
CA GLU A 209 17.22 1.94 3.83
C GLU A 209 16.20 0.97 3.22
N ILE A 210 15.24 0.46 4.01
CA ILE A 210 14.15 -0.38 3.53
C ILE A 210 13.29 0.37 2.52
N GLU A 211 12.78 1.57 2.86
CA GLU A 211 11.93 2.35 1.95
C GLU A 211 12.66 2.71 0.64
N LYS A 212 13.94 3.10 0.73
CA LYS A 212 14.76 3.48 -0.42
C LYS A 212 15.03 2.32 -1.39
N ASN A 213 15.19 1.11 -0.88
CA ASN A 213 15.52 -0.08 -1.68
C ASN A 213 14.32 -0.98 -1.97
N SER A 214 13.12 -0.58 -1.54
CA SER A 214 11.90 -1.35 -1.73
C SER A 214 11.51 -1.50 -3.20
N GLY A 215 10.97 -2.66 -3.54
CA GLY A 215 10.32 -2.90 -4.83
C GLY A 215 8.90 -2.31 -4.95
N PHE A 216 8.32 -1.80 -3.87
CA PHE A 216 6.93 -1.30 -3.82
C PHE A 216 6.78 0.17 -4.19
N THR A 217 7.53 0.64 -5.19
CA THR A 217 7.57 2.04 -5.63
C THR A 217 6.83 2.30 -6.95
N VAL A 218 6.39 1.24 -7.64
CA VAL A 218 5.79 1.34 -8.99
C VAL A 218 4.46 2.08 -9.03
N ASP A 219 3.73 2.13 -7.91
CA ASP A 219 2.46 2.82 -7.74
C ASP A 219 2.60 4.05 -6.81
N GLY A 220 3.73 4.75 -6.95
CA GLY A 220 4.17 5.80 -6.05
C GLY A 220 5.06 5.25 -4.93
N GLY A 221 5.79 6.15 -4.25
CA GLY A 221 6.68 5.80 -3.14
C GLY A 221 5.96 5.40 -1.84
N PHE A 222 6.57 5.79 -0.73
CA PHE A 222 6.15 5.47 0.65
C PHE A 222 5.56 6.68 1.38
N ASP A 223 5.24 7.75 0.64
CA ASP A 223 4.63 8.96 1.15
C ASP A 223 3.32 9.27 0.41
N PHE A 224 2.51 10.12 1.03
CA PHE A 224 1.19 10.48 0.52
C PHE A 224 1.26 11.15 -0.85
N ASN A 225 2.18 12.10 -1.05
CA ASN A 225 2.22 12.89 -2.28
C ASN A 225 2.56 12.00 -3.47
N SER A 226 3.56 11.12 -3.34
CA SER A 226 3.97 10.23 -4.41
C SER A 226 2.86 9.27 -4.83
N VAL A 227 2.16 8.66 -3.87
CA VAL A 227 1.02 7.78 -4.17
C VAL A 227 -0.16 8.57 -4.73
N TRP A 228 -0.44 9.75 -4.19
CA TRP A 228 -1.50 10.62 -4.71
C TRP A 228 -1.21 11.07 -6.14
N ASN A 229 0.04 11.41 -6.44
CA ASN A 229 0.48 11.85 -7.76
C ASN A 229 0.35 10.72 -8.77
N PHE A 230 0.76 9.50 -8.40
CA PHE A 230 0.55 8.32 -9.22
C PHE A 230 -0.94 8.12 -9.57
N VAL A 231 -1.84 8.22 -8.59
CA VAL A 231 -3.29 8.07 -8.82
C VAL A 231 -3.85 9.20 -9.69
N SER A 232 -3.56 10.46 -9.36
CA SER A 232 -4.12 11.64 -10.04
C SER A 232 -3.60 11.81 -11.47
N ARG A 233 -2.32 11.52 -11.71
CA ARG A 233 -1.68 11.60 -13.02
C ARG A 233 -1.92 10.34 -13.84
N ASN A 234 -1.54 9.18 -13.35
CA ASN A 234 -1.46 7.98 -14.19
C ASN A 234 -2.79 7.25 -14.31
N LEU A 235 -3.60 7.22 -13.24
CA LEU A 235 -4.90 6.54 -13.26
C LEU A 235 -6.03 7.47 -13.70
N LYS A 236 -6.02 8.72 -13.22
CA LYS A 236 -7.09 9.70 -13.50
C LYS A 236 -6.77 10.65 -14.66
N GLY A 237 -5.50 11.03 -14.86
CA GLY A 237 -5.08 11.89 -15.97
C GLY A 237 -5.57 13.33 -15.86
N GLN A 238 -5.63 13.88 -14.64
CA GLN A 238 -6.31 15.17 -14.37
C GLN A 238 -5.49 16.18 -13.60
N SER A 239 -4.44 15.72 -12.91
CA SER A 239 -3.62 16.58 -12.08
C SER A 239 -2.29 15.92 -11.80
N ASN A 240 -1.30 16.73 -11.42
CA ASN A 240 -0.04 16.26 -10.88
C ASN A 240 0.56 17.28 -9.91
N ILE A 241 1.48 16.78 -9.09
CA ILE A 241 2.52 17.54 -8.39
C ILE A 241 3.82 17.25 -9.13
N GLU A 242 4.55 18.30 -9.52
CA GLU A 242 5.84 18.15 -10.22
C GLU A 242 6.93 17.65 -9.29
N ASP A 243 7.12 18.31 -8.14
CA ASP A 243 8.03 17.85 -7.10
C ASP A 243 7.24 17.14 -5.99
N GLU A 244 7.20 15.81 -5.99
CA GLU A 244 6.48 15.02 -4.98
C GLU A 244 7.00 15.25 -3.55
N SER A 245 8.24 15.72 -3.40
CA SER A 245 8.87 16.01 -2.10
C SER A 245 8.40 17.31 -1.45
N ILE A 246 7.65 18.14 -2.18
CA ILE A 246 7.19 19.42 -1.67
C ILE A 246 6.18 19.24 -0.53
N VAL A 247 6.41 19.94 0.58
CA VAL A 247 5.52 19.89 1.73
C VAL A 247 4.30 20.79 1.47
N PRO A 248 3.06 20.26 1.53
CA PRO A 248 1.86 21.07 1.32
C PRO A 248 1.61 22.03 2.50
N PRO A 249 0.98 23.20 2.27
CA PRO A 249 0.50 24.04 3.35
C PRO A 249 -0.47 23.29 4.26
N GLU A 250 -0.42 23.54 5.57
CA GLU A 250 -1.41 22.98 6.51
C GLU A 250 -2.83 23.48 6.20
N ASN A 251 -3.82 22.61 6.46
CA ASN A 251 -5.24 22.87 6.20
C ASN A 251 -5.57 23.19 4.73
N PHE A 252 -4.71 22.85 3.78
CA PHE A 252 -4.96 23.04 2.35
C PHE A 252 -5.77 21.87 1.79
N LYS A 253 -6.87 22.20 1.12
CA LYS A 253 -7.72 21.25 0.41
C LYS A 253 -8.05 21.79 -0.96
N PHE A 254 -8.14 20.87 -1.92
CA PHE A 254 -8.44 21.18 -3.30
C PHE A 254 -9.33 20.10 -3.90
N PHE A 255 -10.30 20.50 -4.70
CA PHE A 255 -11.12 19.62 -5.52
C PHE A 255 -11.18 20.20 -6.93
N TYR A 256 -10.92 19.34 -7.92
CA TYR A 256 -11.07 19.69 -9.32
C TYR A 256 -11.98 18.69 -10.01
N LYS A 257 -12.99 19.23 -10.70
CA LYS A 257 -13.96 18.51 -11.52
C LYS A 257 -13.76 18.92 -12.98
N GLU A 258 -13.32 17.97 -13.80
CA GLU A 258 -13.27 18.11 -15.24
C GLU A 258 -14.70 18.11 -15.83
N GLY A 259 -14.94 18.93 -16.86
CA GLY A 259 -16.18 18.85 -17.64
C GLY A 259 -17.45 19.31 -16.91
N SER A 260 -17.32 20.11 -15.84
CA SER A 260 -18.46 20.79 -15.19
C SER A 260 -19.13 21.83 -16.10
N SER A 261 -18.49 22.17 -17.23
CA SER A 261 -18.99 23.05 -18.29
C SER A 261 -18.44 22.60 -19.66
N PRO A 262 -19.08 22.98 -20.79
CA PRO A 262 -18.65 22.57 -22.14
C PRO A 262 -17.17 22.84 -22.44
N ASP A 263 -16.62 23.94 -21.92
CA ASP A 263 -15.25 24.40 -22.17
C ASP A 263 -14.42 24.53 -20.87
N GLY A 264 -14.67 23.68 -19.87
CA GLY A 264 -13.96 23.85 -18.61
C GLY A 264 -14.25 22.88 -17.49
N GLY A 265 -13.67 23.20 -16.33
CA GLY A 265 -13.88 22.49 -15.08
C GLY A 265 -14.20 23.41 -13.90
N ASP A 266 -14.57 22.80 -12.78
CA ASP A 266 -14.78 23.48 -11.51
C ASP A 266 -13.61 23.19 -10.59
N LEU A 267 -13.11 24.24 -9.97
CA LEU A 267 -12.08 24.20 -8.96
C LEU A 267 -12.67 24.71 -7.65
N TRP A 268 -12.58 23.93 -6.60
CA TRP A 268 -12.79 24.38 -5.23
C TRP A 268 -11.49 24.25 -4.45
N CYS A 269 -11.23 25.23 -3.59
CA CYS A 269 -10.06 25.25 -2.73
C CYS A 269 -10.47 25.74 -1.35
N SER A 270 -9.89 25.15 -0.32
CA SER A 270 -9.96 25.63 1.06
C SER A 270 -8.57 25.73 1.66
N MET A 271 -8.30 26.78 2.42
CA MET A 271 -7.09 26.90 3.23
C MET A 271 -7.38 27.74 4.47
N ASN A 272 -7.00 27.24 5.65
CA ASN A 272 -7.16 27.94 6.94
C ASN A 272 -8.59 28.46 7.16
N GLY A 273 -9.59 27.67 6.80
CA GLY A 273 -11.01 27.98 6.95
C GLY A 273 -11.56 29.00 5.93
N ARG A 274 -10.74 29.51 5.01
CA ARG A 274 -11.21 30.29 3.86
C ARG A 274 -11.48 29.35 2.69
N GLU A 275 -12.49 29.65 1.90
CA GLU A 275 -12.84 28.88 0.70
C GLU A 275 -12.95 29.77 -0.53
N THR A 276 -12.65 29.20 -1.70
CA THR A 276 -12.89 29.83 -2.99
C THR A 276 -13.29 28.81 -4.04
N ARG A 277 -14.01 29.28 -5.07
CA ARG A 277 -14.39 28.50 -6.24
C ARG A 277 -14.01 29.23 -7.50
N ARG A 278 -13.43 28.52 -8.48
CA ARG A 278 -13.04 29.05 -9.78
C ARG A 278 -13.54 28.14 -10.90
N LYS A 279 -13.78 28.73 -12.06
CA LYS A 279 -13.86 27.98 -13.31
C LYS A 279 -12.45 27.80 -13.85
N VAL A 280 -12.15 26.62 -14.37
CA VAL A 280 -10.92 26.32 -15.10
C VAL A 280 -11.25 26.38 -16.58
N PRO A 281 -10.83 27.43 -17.30
CA PRO A 281 -11.23 27.64 -18.70
C PRO A 281 -10.32 26.84 -19.63
N PHE A 282 -10.67 25.60 -19.90
CA PHE A 282 -9.93 24.80 -20.86
C PHE A 282 -10.31 25.21 -22.28
N CYS A 283 -9.32 25.45 -23.13
CA CYS A 283 -9.55 25.81 -24.52
C CYS A 283 -9.21 24.62 -25.41
N ALA A 284 -10.22 23.87 -25.85
CA ALA A 284 -10.03 22.93 -26.93
C ALA A 284 -9.84 23.71 -28.24
N SER A 285 -8.59 23.92 -28.65
CA SER A 285 -8.28 24.49 -29.96
C SER A 285 -8.04 23.38 -30.98
N ASP A 286 -8.51 23.58 -32.23
CA ASP A 286 -8.25 22.66 -33.32
C ASP A 286 -6.74 22.50 -33.63
N ASP A 287 -5.93 23.46 -33.21
CA ASP A 287 -4.50 23.60 -33.56
C ASP A 287 -3.51 23.17 -32.45
N GLY A 288 -3.96 22.72 -31.27
CA GLY A 288 -3.03 22.27 -30.21
C GLY A 288 -3.60 22.07 -28.80
N LEU A 289 -2.70 21.75 -27.86
CA LEU A 289 -2.96 21.53 -26.41
C LEU A 289 -2.82 22.81 -25.56
N GLN A 290 -2.78 23.97 -26.22
CA GLN A 290 -2.56 25.24 -25.53
C GLN A 290 -3.81 25.62 -24.72
N GLY A 291 -3.64 25.86 -23.41
CA GLY A 291 -4.76 26.16 -22.52
C GLY A 291 -5.45 24.91 -21.95
N ASP A 292 -4.85 23.73 -22.09
CA ASP A 292 -5.38 22.46 -21.55
C ASP A 292 -4.67 22.00 -20.25
N ILE A 293 -3.75 22.82 -19.71
CA ILE A 293 -3.06 22.62 -18.44
C ILE A 293 -2.89 23.97 -17.71
N PHE A 294 -3.16 23.99 -16.41
CA PHE A 294 -3.05 25.17 -15.56
C PHE A 294 -2.34 24.84 -14.25
N SER A 295 -1.43 25.70 -13.82
CA SER A 295 -0.91 25.63 -12.45
C SER A 295 -1.94 26.19 -11.46
N LEU A 296 -2.03 25.62 -10.26
CA LEU A 296 -2.90 26.16 -9.22
C LEU A 296 -2.50 27.59 -8.83
N LYS A 297 -1.21 27.93 -8.92
CA LYS A 297 -0.74 29.30 -8.75
C LYS A 297 -1.42 30.30 -9.70
N SER A 298 -1.63 29.93 -10.96
CA SER A 298 -2.29 30.81 -11.93
C SER A 298 -3.80 30.96 -11.66
N LEU A 299 -4.44 29.92 -11.14
CA LEU A 299 -5.89 29.90 -10.89
C LEU A 299 -6.28 30.47 -9.53
N LEU A 300 -5.40 30.37 -8.54
CA LEU A 300 -5.67 30.68 -7.15
C LEU A 300 -4.74 31.74 -6.56
N GLY A 301 -3.75 32.26 -7.28
CA GLY A 301 -2.72 33.13 -6.70
C GLY A 301 -3.25 34.34 -5.92
N ASP A 302 -4.39 34.91 -6.32
CA ASP A 302 -5.05 36.00 -5.59
C ASP A 302 -5.64 35.58 -4.24
N PHE A 303 -6.13 34.34 -4.14
CA PHE A 303 -6.62 33.74 -2.89
C PHE A 303 -5.49 33.54 -1.87
N PHE A 304 -4.26 33.29 -2.34
CA PHE A 304 -3.05 33.13 -1.52
C PHE A 304 -2.23 34.43 -1.37
N TRP A 305 -2.68 35.56 -1.91
CA TRP A 305 -1.96 36.85 -1.94
C TRP A 305 -1.68 37.45 -0.55
N THR A 306 -2.25 36.90 0.52
CA THR A 306 -1.94 37.28 1.91
C THR A 306 -0.95 36.34 2.62
N GLY A 307 -0.23 35.47 1.90
CA GLY A 307 0.46 34.29 2.46
C GLY A 307 2.00 34.19 2.30
N ASN A 308 2.53 33.15 2.97
CA ASN A 308 3.94 32.74 3.08
C ASN A 308 4.52 32.30 1.72
N MET A 309 5.82 32.53 1.47
CA MET A 309 6.49 32.11 0.23
C MET A 309 6.36 30.60 -0.04
N GLY A 310 6.36 29.76 1.01
CA GLY A 310 6.22 28.31 0.87
C GLY A 310 4.91 27.86 0.21
N ASP A 311 3.80 28.58 0.46
CA ASP A 311 2.50 28.25 -0.14
C ASP A 311 2.52 28.49 -1.65
N TRP A 312 3.25 29.52 -2.09
CA TRP A 312 3.40 29.86 -3.50
C TRP A 312 4.24 28.84 -4.26
N ASP A 313 5.27 28.29 -3.63
CA ASP A 313 6.10 27.25 -4.22
C ASP A 313 5.31 25.95 -4.37
N PHE A 314 4.51 25.57 -3.36
CA PHE A 314 3.60 24.43 -3.45
C PHE A 314 2.62 24.55 -4.63
N LEU A 315 1.90 25.67 -4.72
CA LEU A 315 0.94 25.90 -5.79
C LEU A 315 1.56 26.02 -7.19
N SER A 316 2.85 26.35 -7.27
CA SER A 316 3.59 26.38 -8.54
C SER A 316 3.84 24.98 -9.07
N ASN A 317 4.06 24.01 -8.17
CA ASN A 317 4.29 22.60 -8.50
C ASN A 317 3.01 21.83 -8.81
N PHE A 318 1.85 22.37 -8.42
CA PHE A 318 0.57 21.71 -8.57
C PHE A 318 -0.13 22.14 -9.85
N ARG A 319 -0.55 21.17 -10.68
CA ARG A 319 -1.24 21.45 -11.95
C ARG A 319 -2.52 20.65 -12.09
N VAL A 320 -3.46 21.21 -12.83
CA VAL A 320 -4.68 20.55 -13.29
C VAL A 320 -4.75 20.58 -14.81
N PHE A 321 -5.26 19.51 -15.39
CA PHE A 321 -5.39 19.33 -16.83
C PHE A 321 -6.57 18.41 -17.16
N THR A 322 -6.90 18.31 -18.43
CA THR A 322 -7.96 17.41 -18.91
C THR A 322 -7.40 16.01 -19.20
N ARG A 323 -8.26 15.00 -19.21
CA ARG A 323 -7.86 13.65 -19.66
C ARG A 323 -7.44 13.64 -21.11
N TRP A 324 -8.07 14.48 -21.92
CA TRP A 324 -7.68 14.70 -23.31
C TRP A 324 -6.23 15.19 -23.41
N TYR A 325 -5.86 16.16 -22.57
CA TYR A 325 -4.48 16.63 -22.47
C TYR A 325 -3.53 15.50 -22.11
N ALA A 326 -3.85 14.73 -21.07
CA ALA A 326 -2.99 13.64 -20.61
C ALA A 326 -2.75 12.60 -21.72
N TYR A 327 -3.82 12.24 -22.45
CA TYR A 327 -3.76 11.32 -23.58
C TYR A 327 -2.90 11.86 -24.74
N ARG A 328 -3.11 13.13 -25.14
CA ARG A 328 -2.46 13.72 -26.31
C ARG A 328 -1.00 14.12 -26.06
N SER A 329 -0.69 14.61 -24.86
CA SER A 329 0.67 15.03 -24.49
C SER A 329 1.57 13.85 -24.13
N GLY A 330 0.99 12.74 -23.69
CA GLY A 330 1.76 11.65 -23.08
C GLY A 330 2.40 12.05 -21.75
N ILE A 331 1.84 13.04 -21.03
CA ILE A 331 2.34 13.45 -19.72
C ILE A 331 2.36 12.28 -18.71
N ASN A 332 1.56 11.25 -18.91
CA ASN A 332 1.58 10.04 -18.06
C ASN A 332 2.77 9.11 -18.36
N ASN A 333 3.46 9.31 -19.49
CA ASN A 333 4.61 8.50 -19.91
C ASN A 333 5.96 9.16 -19.61
N THR A 334 5.95 10.39 -19.08
CA THR A 334 7.16 11.07 -18.62
C THR A 334 7.41 10.70 -17.16
N PRO A 335 8.66 10.43 -16.75
CA PRO A 335 8.98 10.35 -15.32
C PRO A 335 8.55 11.63 -14.61
N GLY A 336 7.98 11.50 -13.40
CA GLY A 336 7.80 12.62 -12.47
C GLY A 336 9.13 13.13 -11.99
#